data_AF-A0A926EW93-F1
#
_entry.id   AF-A0A926EW93-F1
#
_cell.length_a   1.000
_cell.length_b   1.000
_cell.length_c   1.000
_cell.angle_alpha   90.00
_cell.angle_beta   90.00
_cell.angle_gamma   90.00
#
_symmetry.space_group_name_H-M   'P 1'
#
loop_
_entity.id
_entity.type
_entity.pdbx_description
1 polymer ?
#
loop_
_entity_poly.entity_id
_entity_poly.type
_entity_poly.pdbx_seq_one_letter_code
_entity_poly.pdbx_strand_id
1 'polypeptide(L)'
;MSSIIRFAIVVFCFLLTVFCKKPLNKVDLKLLRLGMFFTVIADLCLIILDYRIIGVSLFCIVQIIYIARYDMGYFRSALKILPIALFTLLIVYLLLNYFNYDVDFLIFLSLFYGVCILSGLYTSVKAIRKGKYPYPNSKLVLYGIILFICCDINVALSYMGVLDNLTFNLIWVFYLPSQFLLSISGYKFNLD
;
A
#
# COMPACT_ATOMS: atom_id res chain seq x y z
N MET A 1 -6.73 -3.12 21.01
CA MET A 1 -5.25 -3.08 20.91
C MET A 1 -4.80 -1.64 20.92
N SER A 2 -3.79 -1.27 21.72
CA SER A 2 -3.30 0.11 21.80
C SER A 2 -2.72 0.60 20.48
N SER A 3 -2.97 1.87 20.11
CA SER A 3 -2.38 2.54 18.94
C SER A 3 -0.86 2.48 18.92
N ILE A 4 -0.22 2.49 20.10
CA ILE A 4 1.24 2.38 20.23
C ILE A 4 1.72 0.99 19.79
N ILE A 5 1.01 -0.07 20.19
CA ILE A 5 1.36 -1.45 19.80
C ILE A 5 1.19 -1.62 18.29
N ARG A 6 0.08 -1.11 17.75
CA ARG A 6 -0.20 -1.10 16.31
C ARG A 6 0.94 -0.47 15.52
N PHE A 7 1.36 0.73 15.93
CA PHE A 7 2.45 1.45 15.29
C PHE A 7 3.81 0.74 15.46
N ALA A 8 4.11 0.22 16.66
CA ALA A 8 5.36 -0.50 16.92
C ALA A 8 5.54 -1.72 16.00
N ILE A 9 4.45 -2.42 15.66
CA ILE A 9 4.54 -3.58 14.76
C ILE A 9 4.82 -3.15 13.32
N VAL A 10 4.29 -2.01 12.86
CA VAL A 10 4.62 -1.46 11.53
C VAL A 10 6.11 -1.10 11.48
N VAL A 11 6.62 -0.43 12.52
CA VAL A 11 8.05 -0.13 12.65
C VAL A 11 8.88 -1.41 12.63
N PHE A 12 8.45 -2.45 13.36
CA PHE A 12 9.10 -3.75 13.33
C PHE A 12 9.15 -4.37 11.92
N CYS A 13 8.05 -4.32 11.17
CA CYS A 13 8.02 -4.80 9.78
C CYS A 13 9.00 -4.02 8.88
N PHE A 14 9.13 -2.71 9.06
CA PHE A 14 10.16 -1.93 8.37
C PHE A 14 11.57 -2.38 8.78
N LEU A 15 11.84 -2.56 10.07
CA LEU A 15 13.15 -3.00 10.57
C LEU A 15 13.56 -4.36 10.00
N LEU A 16 12.62 -5.29 9.80
CA LEU A 16 12.90 -6.55 9.10
C LEU A 16 13.58 -6.27 7.74
N THR A 17 13.00 -5.39 6.92
CA THR A 17 13.58 -5.05 5.61
C THR A 17 14.98 -4.45 5.70
N VAL A 18 15.27 -3.66 6.75
CA VAL A 18 16.58 -3.05 7.01
C VAL A 18 17.61 -4.13 7.37
N PHE A 19 17.25 -5.07 8.23
CA PHE A 19 18.13 -6.16 8.68
C PHE A 19 18.23 -7.34 7.70
N CYS A 20 17.56 -7.29 6.55
CA CYS A 20 17.69 -8.30 5.50
C CYS A 20 19.14 -8.39 4.99
N LYS A 21 19.83 -9.48 5.36
CA LYS A 21 21.23 -9.76 4.96
C LYS A 21 21.35 -10.41 3.57
N LYS A 22 20.33 -11.18 3.16
CA LYS A 22 20.31 -11.95 1.90
C LYS A 22 19.16 -11.44 1.01
N PRO A 23 19.35 -10.33 0.26
CA PRO A 23 18.34 -9.85 -0.68
C PRO A 23 18.15 -10.82 -1.85
N LEU A 24 16.90 -11.00 -2.31
CA LEU A 24 16.61 -11.62 -3.60
C LEU A 24 17.21 -10.78 -4.75
N ASN A 25 16.99 -9.47 -4.71
CA ASN A 25 17.56 -8.50 -5.64
C ASN A 25 17.80 -7.18 -4.89
N LYS A 26 18.98 -6.56 -5.09
CA LYS A 26 19.36 -5.32 -4.38
C LYS A 26 18.45 -4.13 -4.74
N VAL A 27 18.01 -4.01 -5.99
CA VAL A 27 17.10 -2.94 -6.44
C VAL A 27 15.70 -3.18 -5.87
N ASP A 28 15.21 -4.42 -5.90
CA ASP A 28 13.93 -4.79 -5.28
C ASP A 28 13.91 -4.45 -3.79
N LEU A 29 14.97 -4.82 -3.06
CA LEU A 29 15.07 -4.55 -1.62
C LEU A 29 15.15 -3.05 -1.32
N LYS A 30 15.84 -2.25 -2.15
CA LYS A 30 15.86 -0.78 -1.99
C LYS A 30 14.47 -0.17 -2.14
N LEU A 31 13.72 -0.59 -3.16
CA LEU A 31 12.35 -0.11 -3.37
C LEU A 31 11.41 -0.60 -2.27
N LEU A 32 11.56 -1.83 -1.80
CA LEU A 32 10.81 -2.36 -0.65
C LEU A 32 11.08 -1.54 0.63
N ARG A 33 12.35 -1.26 0.94
CA ARG A 33 12.74 -0.43 2.10
C ARG A 33 12.17 0.98 2.01
N LEU A 34 12.25 1.59 0.82
CA LEU A 34 11.70 2.91 0.59
C LEU A 34 10.17 2.92 0.78
N GLY A 35 9.47 1.93 0.21
CA GLY A 35 8.02 1.76 0.40
C GLY A 35 7.66 1.61 1.87
N MET A 36 8.34 0.72 2.60
CA MET A 36 8.08 0.50 4.02
C MET A 36 8.43 1.69 4.91
N PHE A 37 9.47 2.47 4.56
CA PHE A 37 9.77 3.72 5.25
C PHE A 37 8.61 4.72 5.14
N PHE A 38 8.07 4.91 3.93
CA PHE A 38 6.90 5.76 3.74
C PHE A 38 5.65 5.18 4.39
N THR A 39 5.49 3.85 4.45
CA THR A 39 4.42 3.20 5.22
C THR A 39 4.50 3.57 6.70
N VAL A 40 5.68 3.54 7.32
CA VAL A 40 5.85 3.95 8.73
C VAL A 40 5.44 5.40 8.94
N ILE A 41 5.81 6.31 8.03
CA ILE A 41 5.40 7.72 8.13
C ILE A 41 3.90 7.87 7.93
N ALA A 42 3.32 7.16 6.94
CA ALA A 42 1.89 7.18 6.68
C ALA A 42 1.09 6.69 7.90
N ASP A 43 1.53 5.59 8.50
CA ASP A 43 0.92 5.03 9.71
C ASP A 43 1.12 5.90 10.94
N LEU A 44 2.25 6.62 11.07
CA LEU A 44 2.42 7.64 12.11
C LEU A 44 1.35 8.72 11.95
N CYS A 45 1.17 9.22 10.72
CA CYS A 45 0.15 10.23 10.42
C CYS A 45 -1.26 9.72 10.70
N LEU A 46 -1.62 8.50 10.31
CA LEU A 46 -2.97 7.97 10.50
C LEU A 46 -3.26 7.51 11.94
N ILE A 47 -2.35 6.77 12.57
CA ILE A 47 -2.62 6.07 13.85
C ILE A 47 -2.39 6.97 15.06
N ILE A 48 -1.36 7.83 15.00
CA ILE A 48 -0.90 8.61 16.15
C ILE A 48 -1.32 10.07 16.03
N LEU A 49 -1.16 10.67 14.85
CA LEU A 49 -1.41 12.11 14.63
C LEU A 49 -2.82 12.43 14.10
N ASP A 50 -3.59 11.43 13.66
CA ASP A 50 -4.90 11.57 12.98
C ASP A 50 -4.88 12.53 11.76
N TYR A 51 -3.74 12.66 11.09
CA TYR A 51 -3.58 13.42 9.86
C TYR A 51 -3.95 12.59 8.63
N ARG A 52 -5.26 12.41 8.42
CA ARG A 52 -5.83 11.52 7.39
C ARG A 52 -5.39 11.85 5.97
N ILE A 53 -5.48 13.11 5.57
CA ILE A 53 -5.11 13.57 4.21
C ILE A 53 -3.63 13.28 3.94
N ILE A 54 -2.75 13.58 4.90
CA ILE A 54 -1.30 13.35 4.76
C ILE A 54 -1.02 11.85 4.71
N GLY A 55 -1.63 11.06 5.60
CA GLY A 55 -1.45 9.61 5.63
C GLY A 55 -1.87 8.92 4.33
N VAL A 56 -3.06 9.23 3.81
CA VAL A 56 -3.52 8.64 2.53
C VAL A 56 -2.65 9.13 1.35
N SER A 57 -2.18 10.38 1.38
CA SER A 57 -1.25 10.91 0.35
C SER A 57 0.07 10.13 0.34
N LEU A 58 0.63 9.85 1.53
CA LEU A 58 1.83 9.03 1.67
C LEU A 58 1.58 7.60 1.19
N PHE A 59 0.41 7.03 1.46
CA PHE A 59 0.04 5.72 0.95
C PHE A 59 -0.05 5.67 -0.58
N CYS A 60 -0.49 6.74 -1.26
CA CYS A 60 -0.37 6.84 -2.73
C CYS A 60 1.10 6.73 -3.18
N ILE A 61 2.01 7.41 -2.49
CA ILE A 61 3.46 7.34 -2.78
C ILE A 61 3.98 5.92 -2.56
N VAL A 62 3.60 5.26 -1.46
CA VAL A 62 3.94 3.86 -1.18
C VAL A 62 3.53 2.94 -2.34
N GLN A 63 2.29 3.08 -2.83
CA GLN A 63 1.80 2.25 -3.93
C GLN A 63 2.53 2.51 -5.25
N ILE A 64 2.89 3.77 -5.54
CA ILE A 64 3.72 4.12 -6.71
C ILE A 64 5.09 3.44 -6.61
N ILE A 65 5.73 3.47 -5.43
CA ILE A 65 7.00 2.78 -5.18
C ILE A 65 6.86 1.28 -5.38
N TYR A 66 5.76 0.67 -4.93
CA TYR A 66 5.50 -0.76 -5.15
C TYR A 66 5.21 -1.11 -6.60
N ILE A 67 4.51 -0.27 -7.36
CA ILE A 67 4.38 -0.46 -8.82
C ILE A 67 5.76 -0.46 -9.46
N ALA A 68 6.63 0.48 -9.10
CA ALA A 68 8.00 0.53 -9.59
C ALA A 68 8.80 -0.71 -9.21
N ARG A 69 8.63 -1.17 -7.95
CA ARG A 69 9.22 -2.41 -7.46
C ARG A 69 8.83 -3.57 -8.37
N TYR A 70 7.55 -3.73 -8.70
CA TYR A 70 7.07 -4.83 -9.54
C TYR A 70 7.46 -4.68 -11.01
N ASP A 71 7.52 -3.46 -11.54
CA ASP A 71 7.89 -3.16 -12.93
C ASP A 71 9.41 -3.08 -13.17
N MET A 72 10.22 -3.68 -12.30
CA MET A 72 11.70 -3.72 -12.42
C MET A 72 12.35 -2.32 -12.43
N GLY A 73 11.71 -1.33 -11.81
CA GLY A 73 12.21 0.05 -11.77
C GLY A 73 11.99 0.85 -13.06
N TYR A 74 11.28 0.30 -14.06
CA TYR A 74 11.00 1.03 -15.31
C TYR A 74 9.80 1.99 -15.23
N PHE A 75 9.01 1.95 -14.16
CA PHE A 75 7.84 2.82 -13.90
C PHE A 75 6.82 2.91 -15.07
N ARG A 76 6.86 2.02 -16.07
CA ARG A 76 6.08 2.13 -17.31
C ARG A 76 4.59 2.01 -17.05
N SER A 77 4.20 1.10 -16.17
CA SER A 77 2.79 0.96 -15.77
C SER A 77 2.29 2.19 -15.01
N ALA A 78 3.08 2.70 -14.07
CA ALA A 78 2.74 3.87 -13.26
C ALA A 78 2.58 5.14 -14.13
N LEU A 79 3.55 5.40 -15.02
CA LEU A 79 3.58 6.59 -15.88
C LEU A 79 2.46 6.66 -16.92
N LYS A 80 1.85 5.52 -17.27
CA LYS A 80 0.75 5.49 -18.25
C LYS A 80 -0.61 5.74 -17.60
N ILE A 81 -0.91 5.05 -16.51
CA ILE A 81 -2.27 5.01 -15.95
C ILE A 81 -2.46 6.08 -14.87
N LEU A 82 -1.47 6.27 -14.00
CA LEU A 82 -1.67 7.10 -12.81
C LEU A 82 -1.80 8.60 -13.11
N PRO A 83 -1.02 9.21 -14.04
CA PRO A 83 -1.24 10.61 -14.39
C PRO A 83 -2.63 10.84 -14.98
N ILE A 84 -3.06 9.95 -15.89
CA ILE A 84 -4.39 10.03 -16.51
C ILE A 84 -5.46 9.95 -15.42
N ALA A 85 -5.38 8.96 -14.53
CA ALA A 85 -6.33 8.80 -13.43
C ALA A 85 -6.32 9.99 -12.46
N LEU A 86 -5.15 10.56 -12.15
CA LEU A 86 -5.03 11.74 -11.29
C LEU A 86 -5.75 12.94 -11.92
N PHE A 87 -5.47 13.22 -13.20
CA PHE A 87 -6.10 14.34 -13.91
C PHE A 87 -7.61 14.14 -14.06
N THR A 88 -8.07 12.95 -14.42
CA THR A 88 -9.51 12.68 -14.56
C THR A 88 -10.24 12.82 -13.24
N LEU A 89 -9.73 12.23 -12.16
CA LEU A 89 -10.33 12.35 -10.83
C LEU A 89 -10.29 13.78 -10.30
N LEU A 90 -9.22 14.53 -10.58
CA LEU A 90 -9.10 15.94 -10.17
C LEU A 90 -10.13 16.80 -10.89
N ILE A 91 -10.30 16.62 -12.20
CA ILE A 91 -11.33 17.33 -12.98
C ILE A 91 -12.73 17.01 -12.43
N VAL A 92 -13.03 15.74 -12.18
CA VAL A 92 -14.32 15.33 -11.60
C VAL A 92 -14.54 15.98 -10.23
N TYR A 93 -13.54 15.96 -9.35
CA TYR A 93 -13.61 16.60 -8.04
C TYR A 93 -13.88 18.11 -8.14
N LEU A 94 -13.18 18.81 -9.05
CA LEU A 94 -13.37 20.24 -9.26
C LEU A 94 -14.77 20.56 -9.82
N LEU A 95 -15.27 19.74 -10.76
CA LEU A 95 -16.61 19.90 -11.31
C LEU A 95 -17.70 19.69 -10.25
N LEU A 96 -17.59 18.64 -9.42
CA LEU A 96 -18.56 18.38 -8.36
C LEU A 96 -18.63 19.54 -7.35
N ASN A 97 -17.48 20.08 -6.95
CA ASN A 97 -17.46 21.23 -6.05
C ASN A 97 -17.92 22.53 -6.73
N TYR A 98 -17.66 22.70 -8.04
CA TYR A 98 -18.22 23.81 -8.80
C TYR A 98 -19.76 23.80 -8.83
N PHE A 99 -20.37 22.61 -8.84
CA PHE A 99 -21.82 22.42 -8.73
C PHE A 99 -22.35 22.40 -7.28
N ASN A 100 -21.54 22.80 -6.28
CA ASN A 100 -21.89 22.86 -4.86
C ASN A 100 -22.32 21.52 -4.23
N TYR A 101 -21.70 20.40 -4.64
CA TYR A 101 -21.90 19.11 -3.98
C TYR A 101 -21.04 18.91 -2.71
N ASP A 102 -20.21 19.89 -2.32
CA ASP A 102 -19.36 19.92 -1.11
C ASP A 102 -18.64 18.58 -0.81
N VAL A 103 -17.95 18.05 -1.83
CA VAL A 103 -17.26 16.76 -1.73
C VAL A 103 -15.92 16.95 -1.02
N ASP A 104 -15.71 16.20 0.07
CA ASP A 104 -14.45 16.20 0.82
C ASP A 104 -13.26 15.76 -0.06
N PHE A 105 -12.17 16.51 0.00
CA PHE A 105 -10.90 16.19 -0.66
C PHE A 105 -10.38 14.79 -0.32
N LEU A 106 -10.65 14.29 0.89
CA LEU A 106 -10.28 12.93 1.30
C LEU A 106 -10.91 11.86 0.40
N ILE A 107 -12.12 12.09 -0.14
CA ILE A 107 -12.79 11.17 -1.05
C ILE A 107 -12.03 11.10 -2.38
N PHE A 108 -11.68 12.25 -2.96
CA PHE A 108 -10.84 12.30 -4.17
C PHE A 108 -9.53 11.53 -3.97
N LEU A 109 -8.85 11.79 -2.86
CA LEU A 109 -7.56 11.18 -2.56
C LEU A 109 -7.69 9.66 -2.35
N SER A 110 -8.76 9.21 -1.67
CA SER A 110 -9.03 7.79 -1.43
C SER A 110 -9.36 7.05 -2.73
N LEU A 111 -10.08 7.68 -3.67
CA LEU A 111 -10.33 7.11 -5.00
C LEU A 111 -9.04 6.99 -5.81
N PHE A 112 -8.19 8.02 -5.81
CA PHE A 112 -6.90 7.97 -6.49
C PHE A 112 -5.99 6.89 -5.88
N TYR A 113 -5.99 6.77 -4.56
CA TYR A 113 -5.31 5.70 -3.85
C TYR A 113 -5.80 4.31 -4.27
N GLY A 114 -7.12 4.11 -4.39
CA GLY A 114 -7.71 2.87 -4.91
C GLY A 114 -7.18 2.50 -6.30
N VAL A 115 -7.06 3.49 -7.20
CA VAL A 115 -6.46 3.27 -8.53
C VAL A 115 -4.99 2.85 -8.43
N CYS A 116 -4.23 3.48 -7.53
CA CYS A 116 -2.83 3.13 -7.27
C CYS A 116 -2.70 1.67 -6.81
N ILE A 117 -3.51 1.24 -5.85
CA ILE A 117 -3.52 -0.13 -5.34
C ILE A 117 -3.86 -1.15 -6.44
N LEU A 118 -4.92 -0.90 -7.21
CA LEU A 118 -5.35 -1.82 -8.26
C LEU A 118 -4.28 -1.95 -9.36
N SER A 119 -3.63 -0.84 -9.70
CA SER A 119 -2.48 -0.83 -10.61
C SER A 119 -1.29 -1.61 -10.05
N GLY A 120 -1.04 -1.49 -8.74
CA GLY A 120 -0.05 -2.27 -7.99
C GLY A 120 -0.34 -3.77 -8.04
N LEU A 121 -1.57 -4.17 -7.75
CA LEU A 121 -2.03 -5.57 -7.85
C LEU A 121 -1.82 -6.11 -9.27
N TYR A 122 -2.32 -5.43 -10.29
CA TYR A 122 -2.16 -5.85 -11.68
C TYR A 122 -0.67 -6.04 -12.05
N THR A 123 0.18 -5.08 -11.66
CA THR A 123 1.61 -5.11 -11.97
C THR A 123 2.32 -6.23 -11.21
N SER A 124 1.93 -6.49 -9.96
CA SER A 124 2.47 -7.61 -9.15
C SER A 124 2.11 -8.98 -9.75
N VAL A 125 0.86 -9.18 -10.18
CA VAL A 125 0.40 -10.43 -10.82
C VAL A 125 1.14 -10.64 -12.13
N LYS A 126 1.29 -9.59 -12.94
CA LYS A 126 2.07 -9.63 -14.18
C LYS A 126 3.54 -9.98 -13.93
N ALA A 127 4.15 -9.41 -12.89
CA ALA A 127 5.52 -9.70 -12.49
C ALA A 127 5.70 -11.16 -12.06
N ILE A 128 4.77 -11.69 -11.27
CA ILE A 128 4.76 -13.11 -10.84
C ILE A 128 4.61 -14.04 -12.04
N ARG A 129 3.67 -13.78 -12.95
CA ARG A 129 3.46 -14.59 -14.17
C ARG A 129 4.70 -14.62 -15.08
N LYS A 130 5.50 -13.55 -15.07
CA LYS A 130 6.77 -13.48 -15.80
C LYS A 130 7.95 -14.15 -15.07
N GLY A 131 7.70 -14.83 -13.95
CA GLY A 131 8.73 -15.55 -13.20
C GLY A 131 9.72 -14.65 -12.45
N LYS A 132 9.40 -13.37 -12.25
CA LYS A 132 10.31 -12.42 -11.56
C LYS A 132 10.60 -12.83 -10.11
N TYR A 133 9.58 -13.31 -9.42
CA TYR A 133 9.67 -13.72 -8.03
C TYR A 133 9.64 -15.24 -7.95
N PRO A 134 10.71 -15.89 -7.44
CA PRO A 134 10.69 -17.34 -7.21
C PRO A 134 9.71 -17.68 -6.08
N TYR A 135 9.40 -18.97 -5.95
CA TYR A 135 8.75 -19.47 -4.74
C TYR A 135 9.75 -19.42 -3.57
N PRO A 136 9.36 -18.96 -2.36
CA PRO A 136 8.02 -18.56 -1.92
C PRO A 136 7.69 -17.07 -2.09
N ASN A 137 8.64 -16.22 -2.52
CA ASN A 137 8.49 -14.77 -2.61
C ASN A 137 7.25 -14.32 -3.40
N SER A 138 6.93 -15.01 -4.49
CA SER A 138 5.74 -14.72 -5.30
C SER A 138 4.44 -14.80 -4.49
N LYS A 139 4.29 -15.81 -3.63
CA LYS A 139 3.12 -15.96 -2.76
C LYS A 139 3.10 -14.90 -1.66
N LEU A 140 4.26 -14.56 -1.09
CA LEU A 140 4.38 -13.51 -0.07
C LEU A 140 3.91 -12.15 -0.61
N VAL A 141 4.34 -11.79 -1.83
CA VAL A 141 3.88 -10.56 -2.50
C VAL A 141 2.38 -10.62 -2.76
N LEU A 142 1.88 -11.70 -3.37
CA LEU A 142 0.49 -11.82 -3.77
C LEU A 142 -0.46 -11.75 -2.57
N TYR A 143 -0.23 -12.58 -1.55
CA TYR A 143 -1.07 -12.59 -0.36
C TYR A 143 -0.91 -11.29 0.44
N GLY A 144 0.29 -10.73 0.50
CA GLY A 144 0.53 -9.42 1.11
C GLY A 144 -0.36 -8.33 0.53
N ILE A 145 -0.42 -8.20 -0.80
CA ILE A 145 -1.27 -7.20 -1.48
C ILE A 145 -2.76 -7.51 -1.31
N ILE A 146 -3.17 -8.78 -1.43
CA ILE A 146 -4.60 -9.14 -1.25
C ILE A 146 -5.08 -8.77 0.15
N LEU A 147 -4.31 -9.11 1.18
CA LEU A 147 -4.63 -8.77 2.57
C LEU A 147 -4.61 -7.25 2.78
N PHE A 148 -3.71 -6.53 2.11
CA PHE A 148 -3.69 -5.07 2.14
C PHE A 148 -5.00 -4.48 1.60
N ILE A 149 -5.48 -4.97 0.45
CA ILE A 149 -6.77 -4.56 -0.13
C ILE A 149 -7.93 -4.90 0.80
N CYS A 150 -7.94 -6.08 1.40
CA CYS A 150 -8.97 -6.45 2.37
C CYS A 150 -8.97 -5.49 3.57
N CYS A 151 -7.81 -5.06 4.06
CA CYS A 151 -7.71 -4.02 5.09
C CYS A 151 -8.38 -2.72 4.63
N ASP A 152 -8.03 -2.21 3.46
CA ASP A 152 -8.56 -0.92 2.98
C ASP A 152 -10.06 -0.95 2.69
N ILE A 153 -10.60 -2.08 2.25
CA ILE A 153 -12.06 -2.26 2.13
C ILE A 153 -12.72 -2.10 3.50
N ASN A 154 -12.14 -2.67 4.57
CA ASN A 154 -12.68 -2.51 5.92
C ASN A 154 -12.53 -1.07 6.44
N VAL A 155 -11.45 -0.35 6.07
CA VAL A 155 -11.30 1.08 6.38
C VAL A 155 -12.41 1.89 5.71
N ALA A 156 -12.68 1.65 4.42
CA ALA A 156 -13.75 2.33 3.69
C ALA A 156 -15.13 2.03 4.27
N LEU A 157 -15.43 0.77 4.59
CA LEU A 157 -16.70 0.37 5.21
C LEU A 157 -16.90 1.01 6.59
N SER A 158 -15.84 1.04 7.42
CA SER A 158 -15.87 1.72 8.72
C SER A 158 -16.10 3.23 8.56
N TYR A 159 -15.51 3.88 7.55
CA TYR A 159 -15.76 5.29 7.26
C TYR A 159 -17.21 5.57 6.86
N MET A 160 -17.86 4.62 6.17
CA MET A 160 -19.27 4.72 5.77
C MET A 160 -20.26 4.39 6.90
N GLY A 161 -19.78 4.07 8.12
CA GLY A 161 -20.63 3.69 9.25
C GLY A 161 -21.23 2.28 9.13
N VAL A 162 -20.63 1.42 8.30
CA VAL A 162 -21.11 0.05 8.08
C VAL A 162 -20.34 -0.91 9.01
N LEU A 163 -21.06 -1.54 9.95
CA LEU A 163 -20.54 -2.61 10.82
C LEU A 163 -19.38 -2.18 11.76
N ASP A 164 -19.44 -0.97 12.32
CA ASP A 164 -18.36 -0.24 13.00
C ASP A 164 -17.46 -1.05 13.96
N ASN A 165 -18.02 -1.93 14.79
CA ASN A 165 -17.23 -2.71 15.75
C ASN A 165 -16.53 -3.93 15.13
N LEU A 166 -17.12 -4.51 14.07
CA LEU A 166 -16.56 -5.68 13.40
C LEU A 166 -15.46 -5.26 12.41
N THR A 167 -15.74 -4.24 11.59
CA THR A 167 -14.82 -3.72 10.58
C THR A 167 -13.55 -3.16 11.22
N PHE A 168 -13.66 -2.45 12.34
CA PHE A 168 -12.49 -1.91 13.04
C PHE A 168 -11.50 -2.98 13.52
N ASN A 169 -11.99 -4.12 13.99
CA ASN A 169 -11.13 -5.24 14.39
C ASN A 169 -10.54 -5.95 13.17
N LEU A 170 -11.32 -6.10 12.10
CA LEU A 170 -10.89 -6.76 10.87
C LEU A 170 -9.80 -5.99 10.12
N ILE A 171 -9.78 -4.64 10.18
CA ILE A 171 -8.69 -3.81 9.62
C ILE A 171 -7.33 -4.36 10.07
N TRP A 172 -7.15 -4.55 11.37
CA TRP A 172 -5.87 -4.98 11.94
C TRP A 172 -5.56 -6.46 11.71
N VAL A 173 -6.59 -7.31 11.62
CA VAL A 173 -6.46 -8.72 11.27
C VAL A 173 -5.88 -8.89 9.86
N PHE A 174 -6.23 -8.01 8.92
CA PHE A 174 -5.70 -8.04 7.56
C PHE A 174 -4.40 -7.24 7.41
N TYR A 175 -4.32 -6.08 8.07
CA TYR A 175 -3.19 -5.15 7.92
C TYR A 175 -1.88 -5.75 8.41
N LEU A 176 -1.87 -6.37 9.60
CA LEU A 176 -0.64 -6.88 10.20
C LEU A 176 -0.01 -8.02 9.38
N PRO A 177 -0.75 -9.08 9.02
CA PRO A 177 -0.21 -10.11 8.15
C PRO A 177 0.23 -9.56 6.80
N SER A 178 -0.49 -8.58 6.23
CA SER A 178 -0.08 -7.92 5.00
C SER A 178 1.30 -7.28 5.11
N GLN A 179 1.51 -6.40 6.10
CA GLN A 179 2.81 -5.72 6.30
C GLN A 179 3.93 -6.72 6.56
N PHE A 180 3.65 -7.75 7.36
CA PHE A 180 4.63 -8.79 7.63
C PHE A 180 5.03 -9.53 6.35
N LEU A 181 4.07 -10.06 5.58
CA LEU A 181 4.35 -10.79 4.33
C LEU A 181 5.10 -9.94 3.30
N LEU A 182 4.71 -8.67 3.14
CA LEU A 182 5.41 -7.74 2.26
C LEU A 182 6.84 -7.46 2.73
N SER A 183 7.07 -7.32 4.04
CA SER A 183 8.42 -7.06 4.59
C SER A 183 9.41 -8.19 4.28
N ILE A 184 8.96 -9.44 4.39
CA ILE A 184 9.82 -10.62 4.16
C ILE A 184 9.89 -11.02 2.67
N SER A 185 9.03 -10.46 1.82
CA SER A 185 8.97 -10.78 0.39
C SER A 185 10.26 -10.47 -0.39
N GLY A 186 11.17 -9.64 0.16
CA GLY A 186 12.45 -9.30 -0.46
C GLY A 186 13.62 -10.23 -0.12
N TYR A 187 13.41 -11.24 0.73
CA TYR A 187 14.47 -12.14 1.21
C TYR A 187 14.76 -13.27 0.22
N LYS A 188 16.02 -13.66 0.07
CA LYS A 188 16.40 -14.89 -0.63
C LYS A 188 16.22 -16.07 0.33
N PHE A 189 15.21 -16.92 0.07
CA PHE A 189 14.92 -18.10 0.88
C PHE A 189 15.72 -19.35 0.46
N ASN A 190 16.16 -19.42 -0.79
CA ASN A 190 16.98 -20.53 -1.26
C ASN A 190 18.43 -20.37 -0.77
N LEU A 191 18.84 -21.29 0.11
CA LEU A 191 20.23 -21.53 0.51
C LEU A 191 20.90 -22.41 -0.56
N ASP A 192 21.15 -21.82 -1.72
CA ASP A 192 22.25 -22.28 -2.57
C ASP A 192 23.48 -21.43 -2.23
#